data_AF-A0A388MBP5-F1
#
_entry.id   AF-A0A388MBP5-F1
#
_cell.length_a   1.000
_cell.length_b   1.000
_cell.length_c   1.000
_cell.angle_alpha   90.00
_cell.angle_beta   90.00
_cell.angle_gamma   90.00
#
_symmetry.space_group_name_H-M   'P 1'
#
loop_
_entity.id
_entity.type
_entity.pdbx_description
1 polymer ?
#
loop_
_entity_poly.entity_id
_entity_poly.type
_entity_poly.pdbx_seq_one_letter_code
_entity_poly.pdbx_strand_id
1 'polypeptide(L)'
;MFVDHDGQATEIDDFPDLGDETEQDGVSETSDGGVVAPIKEKARGTGKQKVPSEIAKHLRGPVLASARPPRPPSAGAGRQQTSMASFVMDELQKEFDQAIASFFFENAIAFNAARSDSYKNMERTMNEAARSRKMLKLPGYNFLRTKALPTEYKIVDTDLDTIREPWDVTGLTLMTDGTTTTSNRPVINFIAAGDSGAVMVKSVDMEGKDKSAPAFARMWEEVIRELRVHRVNAICTDSAQVNISARKILVEHDDPAIRSIPWVPCACHVCNLLMSDIASVPWIAEVILQGREITTFIKRHQRALAMFRRAGREYKTQLGITDGRPLELIQPGETRFGTNFVMLQRLREVEAVLLATVSIRVGMIPRGIGPLRQGREHARNSYETRCRCEYPYKGIRPGFCK
;
A
#
# COMPACT_ATOMS: atom_id res chain seq x y z
N MET A 1 9.17 -11.22 21.45
CA MET A 1 9.98 -12.40 21.81
C MET A 1 10.88 -12.67 20.63
N PHE A 2 12.13 -12.25 20.72
CA PHE A 2 13.20 -12.77 19.88
C PHE A 2 13.74 -13.99 20.62
N VAL A 3 13.90 -15.10 19.92
CA VAL A 3 14.48 -16.33 20.47
C VAL A 3 15.84 -16.46 19.80
N ASP A 4 16.91 -16.31 20.58
CA ASP A 4 18.26 -16.62 20.11
C ASP A 4 18.48 -18.14 20.11
N HIS A 5 19.52 -18.56 19.38
CA HIS A 5 19.84 -19.94 19.00
C HIS A 5 20.08 -20.92 20.18
N ASP A 6 20.17 -20.44 21.43
CA ASP A 6 20.49 -21.27 22.60
C ASP A 6 19.30 -21.55 23.54
N GLY A 7 18.07 -21.20 23.14
CA GLY A 7 16.85 -21.66 23.84
C GLY A 7 16.66 -21.14 25.28
N GLN A 8 17.39 -20.10 25.70
CA GLN A 8 17.09 -19.38 26.95
C GLN A 8 16.17 -18.19 26.67
N ALA A 9 15.07 -18.11 27.43
CA ALA A 9 14.19 -16.96 27.45
C ALA A 9 14.83 -15.84 28.27
N THR A 10 15.19 -14.74 27.63
CA THR A 10 15.51 -13.49 28.32
C THR A 10 14.21 -12.78 28.70
N GLU A 11 13.98 -12.63 30.00
CA GLU A 11 12.93 -11.78 30.56
C GLU A 11 13.12 -10.33 30.07
N ILE A 12 12.02 -9.68 29.70
CA ILE A 12 12.02 -8.25 29.38
C ILE A 12 11.72 -7.54 30.70
N ASP A 13 12.75 -6.99 31.32
CA ASP A 13 12.61 -6.10 32.47
C ASP A 13 11.91 -4.79 32.03
N ASP A 14 10.82 -4.51 32.75
CA ASP A 14 10.27 -3.22 33.19
C ASP A 14 10.22 -2.05 32.19
N PHE A 15 9.02 -1.83 31.63
CA PHE A 15 8.55 -0.48 31.31
C PHE A 15 7.92 0.13 32.58
N PRO A 16 8.29 1.36 32.98
CA PRO A 16 7.77 1.96 34.20
C PRO A 16 6.27 2.26 34.09
N ASP A 17 5.54 1.67 35.03
CA ASP A 17 4.13 1.89 35.33
C ASP A 17 3.95 3.32 35.89
N LEU A 18 3.24 4.16 35.13
CA LEU A 18 2.74 5.43 35.65
C LEU A 18 1.37 5.15 36.23
N GLY A 19 1.35 5.02 37.56
CA GLY A 19 0.21 4.59 38.33
C GLY A 19 -1.03 5.47 38.19
N ASP A 20 -2.18 4.84 38.41
CA ASP A 20 -3.40 5.48 38.86
C ASP A 20 -3.69 4.99 40.28
N GLU A 21 -3.65 5.92 41.23
CA GLU A 21 -4.09 5.70 42.59
C GLU A 21 -5.61 5.48 42.62
N THR A 22 -5.98 4.49 43.41
CA THR A 22 -7.32 4.04 43.77
C THR A 22 -8.17 5.11 44.44
N GLU A 23 -9.49 5.05 44.22
CA GLU A 23 -10.46 5.16 45.32
C GLU A 23 -11.63 4.20 45.10
N GLN A 24 -11.93 3.43 46.15
CA GLN A 24 -13.00 2.43 46.27
C GLN A 24 -14.35 3.10 46.59
N ASP A 25 -15.46 2.41 46.27
CA ASP A 25 -16.54 2.19 47.25
C ASP A 25 -17.59 1.16 46.76
N GLY A 26 -17.95 0.22 47.65
CA GLY A 26 -19.36 -0.17 47.88
C GLY A 26 -19.98 -1.45 47.27
N VAL A 27 -19.77 -2.62 47.92
CA VAL A 27 -20.76 -3.59 48.49
C VAL A 27 -22.12 -3.83 47.74
N SER A 28 -22.51 -5.05 47.34
CA SER A 28 -23.35 -6.04 48.09
C SER A 28 -23.70 -7.25 47.16
N GLU A 29 -23.41 -8.50 47.55
CA GLU A 29 -24.29 -9.55 48.12
C GLU A 29 -25.18 -10.40 47.16
N THR A 30 -24.84 -11.70 47.12
CA THR A 30 -25.66 -12.94 47.14
C THR A 30 -26.79 -13.20 46.13
N SER A 31 -26.75 -14.36 45.46
CA SER A 31 -27.68 -15.49 45.74
C SER A 31 -27.51 -16.64 44.72
N ASP A 32 -27.76 -17.83 45.24
CA ASP A 32 -27.49 -19.19 44.78
C ASP A 32 -28.67 -19.84 44.00
N GLY A 33 -28.39 -20.97 43.33
CA GLY A 33 -29.36 -21.99 42.87
C GLY A 33 -29.99 -21.79 41.48
N GLY A 34 -30.15 -22.77 40.59
CA GLY A 34 -29.97 -24.22 40.66
C GLY A 34 -30.33 -24.88 39.30
N VAL A 35 -29.77 -26.06 39.08
CA VAL A 35 -29.84 -26.92 37.87
C VAL A 35 -31.08 -27.82 37.91
N VAL A 36 -31.86 -27.98 36.82
CA VAL A 36 -32.53 -29.24 36.42
C VAL A 36 -32.88 -29.26 34.89
N ALA A 37 -32.44 -30.30 34.18
CA ALA A 37 -33.06 -30.92 33.00
C ALA A 37 -33.49 -32.36 33.41
N PRO A 38 -34.15 -33.24 32.60
CA PRO A 38 -34.48 -33.20 31.16
C PRO A 38 -35.89 -33.81 30.82
N ILE A 39 -36.19 -34.05 29.53
CA ILE A 39 -36.63 -35.35 28.95
C ILE A 39 -36.77 -35.24 27.41
N LYS A 40 -36.27 -36.26 26.72
CA LYS A 40 -36.31 -36.50 25.26
C LYS A 40 -37.53 -37.32 24.88
N GLU A 41 -38.07 -37.11 23.67
CA GLU A 41 -38.65 -38.22 22.90
C GLU A 41 -38.42 -38.05 21.38
N LYS A 42 -38.08 -39.17 20.72
CA LYS A 42 -37.77 -39.32 19.29
C LYS A 42 -38.88 -40.20 18.69
N ALA A 43 -39.36 -39.87 17.49
CA ALA A 43 -39.96 -40.86 16.59
C ALA A 43 -39.60 -40.57 15.12
N ARG A 44 -39.41 -41.65 14.36
CA ARG A 44 -38.74 -41.80 13.07
C ARG A 44 -39.80 -42.09 11.98
N GLY A 45 -39.65 -41.54 10.78
CA GLY A 45 -40.66 -41.61 9.70
C GLY A 45 -40.67 -42.87 8.83
N THR A 46 -41.54 -42.85 7.80
CA THR A 46 -41.49 -43.64 6.54
C THR A 46 -42.28 -42.89 5.45
N GLY A 47 -41.89 -43.03 4.17
CA GLY A 47 -42.56 -42.39 3.03
C GLY A 47 -42.79 -43.34 1.84
N LYS A 48 -43.37 -42.85 0.72
CA LYS A 48 -43.01 -43.11 -0.71
C LYS A 48 -44.07 -42.62 -1.75
N GLN A 49 -43.57 -41.85 -2.75
CA GLN A 49 -43.78 -41.90 -4.24
C GLN A 49 -45.19 -41.75 -4.88
N LYS A 50 -45.42 -41.29 -6.14
CA LYS A 50 -44.80 -40.42 -7.20
C LYS A 50 -45.75 -40.45 -8.46
N VAL A 51 -46.13 -39.28 -9.05
CA VAL A 51 -46.00 -38.87 -10.51
C VAL A 51 -46.82 -39.65 -11.61
N PRO A 52 -47.11 -39.19 -12.87
CA PRO A 52 -47.39 -37.88 -13.53
C PRO A 52 -48.61 -37.85 -14.52
N SER A 53 -48.72 -36.71 -15.23
CA SER A 53 -49.43 -36.33 -16.47
C SER A 53 -49.58 -37.34 -17.62
N GLU A 54 -50.75 -37.32 -18.27
CA GLU A 54 -50.99 -37.09 -19.71
C GLU A 54 -52.32 -37.73 -20.13
N ILE A 55 -53.40 -36.93 -20.21
CA ILE A 55 -54.37 -37.09 -21.29
C ILE A 55 -54.58 -35.70 -21.90
N ALA A 56 -53.62 -35.36 -22.74
CA ALA A 56 -53.75 -34.40 -23.80
C ALA A 56 -55.14 -34.43 -24.46
N LYS A 57 -55.73 -33.23 -24.53
CA LYS A 57 -56.24 -32.62 -25.77
C LYS A 57 -56.91 -33.59 -26.76
N HIS A 58 -58.23 -33.58 -26.81
CA HIS A 58 -59.06 -33.72 -28.02
C HIS A 58 -60.48 -33.29 -27.56
N LEU A 59 -61.03 -32.14 -27.92
CA LEU A 59 -61.48 -31.76 -29.26
C LEU A 59 -61.71 -30.23 -29.33
N ARG A 60 -61.40 -29.65 -30.49
CA ARG A 60 -61.42 -28.22 -30.81
C ARG A 60 -62.76 -27.79 -31.48
N GLY A 61 -63.25 -26.60 -31.10
CA GLY A 61 -64.00 -25.63 -31.95
C GLY A 61 -65.53 -25.79 -32.09
N PRO A 62 -66.24 -24.86 -32.77
CA PRO A 62 -66.34 -23.41 -32.47
C PRO A 62 -67.78 -22.81 -32.55
N VAL A 63 -68.03 -21.75 -31.77
CA VAL A 63 -68.84 -20.53 -32.06
C VAL A 63 -70.36 -20.62 -32.34
N LEU A 64 -71.15 -19.95 -31.48
CA LEU A 64 -72.14 -18.86 -31.77
C LEU A 64 -72.65 -18.34 -30.39
N ALA A 65 -72.23 -17.15 -29.92
CA ALA A 65 -72.95 -15.87 -30.04
C ALA A 65 -74.41 -15.98 -29.55
N SER A 66 -74.90 -15.29 -28.52
CA SER A 66 -74.89 -13.83 -28.36
C SER A 66 -75.49 -13.41 -27.00
N ALA A 67 -74.80 -12.53 -26.26
CA ALA A 67 -75.40 -11.42 -25.50
C ALA A 67 -74.25 -10.59 -24.91
N ARG A 68 -73.96 -9.43 -25.50
CA ARG A 68 -72.99 -8.44 -24.99
C ARG A 68 -73.63 -7.05 -25.00
N PRO A 69 -73.61 -6.31 -23.89
CA PRO A 69 -73.58 -4.85 -23.89
C PRO A 69 -72.12 -4.32 -23.80
N PRO A 70 -71.88 -3.00 -24.01
CA PRO A 70 -70.66 -2.46 -24.61
C PRO A 70 -69.53 -2.10 -23.61
N ARG A 71 -68.29 -1.96 -24.12
CA ARG A 71 -67.10 -1.45 -23.40
C ARG A 71 -66.93 0.06 -23.62
N PRO A 72 -66.44 0.82 -22.62
CA PRO A 72 -65.04 1.32 -22.62
C PRO A 72 -64.45 1.57 -21.18
N PRO A 73 -63.23 2.13 -20.98
CA PRO A 73 -62.01 2.19 -21.79
C PRO A 73 -60.78 1.54 -21.12
N SER A 74 -59.69 1.51 -21.88
CA SER A 74 -58.36 0.96 -21.62
C SER A 74 -57.52 1.67 -20.55
N ALA A 75 -56.73 0.85 -19.83
CA ALA A 75 -55.41 1.13 -19.25
C ALA A 75 -55.18 2.54 -18.64
N GLY A 76 -55.53 2.68 -17.36
CA GLY A 76 -54.99 3.71 -16.48
C GLY A 76 -53.91 3.11 -15.59
N ALA A 77 -52.73 3.74 -15.61
CA ALA A 77 -51.52 3.44 -14.84
C ALA A 77 -51.76 2.68 -13.52
N GLY A 78 -51.41 1.40 -13.53
CA GLY A 78 -51.10 0.67 -12.30
C GLY A 78 -49.88 1.35 -11.67
N ARG A 79 -50.13 2.26 -10.74
CA ARG A 79 -49.12 2.79 -9.83
C ARG A 79 -48.56 1.59 -9.08
N GLN A 80 -47.44 1.04 -9.55
CA GLN A 80 -46.66 0.07 -8.80
C GLN A 80 -46.38 0.74 -7.46
N GLN A 81 -46.99 0.22 -6.41
CA GLN A 81 -46.62 0.58 -5.06
C GLN A 81 -45.16 0.16 -4.92
N THR A 82 -44.24 1.13 -4.91
CA THR A 82 -42.86 0.90 -4.50
C THR A 82 -42.94 0.27 -3.10
N SER A 83 -42.46 -0.96 -3.00
CA SER A 83 -42.34 -1.68 -1.74
C SER A 83 -41.76 -0.74 -0.68
N MET A 84 -42.40 -0.66 0.48
CA MET A 84 -41.88 0.09 1.64
C MET A 84 -40.55 -0.46 2.16
N ALA A 85 -40.02 -1.56 1.61
CA ALA A 85 -38.70 -2.09 1.95
C ALA A 85 -37.56 -1.08 1.68
N SER A 86 -37.76 -0.10 0.79
CA SER A 86 -36.75 0.97 0.57
C SER A 86 -36.74 2.05 1.65
N PHE A 87 -37.67 2.01 2.62
CA PHE A 87 -37.79 2.98 3.72
C PHE A 87 -37.54 2.35 5.10
N VAL A 88 -37.33 1.04 5.18
CA VAL A 88 -36.79 0.44 6.40
C VAL A 88 -35.29 0.70 6.35
N MET A 89 -34.85 1.74 7.06
CA MET A 89 -33.44 1.88 7.40
C MET A 89 -33.04 0.57 8.08
N ASP A 90 -32.07 -0.13 7.49
CA ASP A 90 -31.48 -1.29 8.13
C ASP A 90 -30.68 -0.78 9.33
N GLU A 91 -31.36 -0.68 10.48
CA GLU A 91 -30.78 -0.09 11.69
C GLU A 91 -29.54 -0.88 12.13
N LEU A 92 -29.50 -2.19 11.86
CA LEU A 92 -28.33 -3.02 12.11
C LEU A 92 -27.17 -2.66 11.17
N GLN A 93 -27.44 -2.44 9.87
CA GLN A 93 -26.42 -1.96 8.94
C GLN A 93 -25.89 -0.59 9.37
N LYS A 94 -26.76 0.32 9.81
CA LYS A 94 -26.37 1.65 10.28
C LYS A 94 -25.53 1.59 11.56
N GLU A 95 -25.88 0.74 12.51
CA GLU A 95 -25.08 0.49 13.71
C GLU A 95 -23.72 -0.13 13.37
N PHE A 96 -23.69 -1.08 12.43
CA PHE A 96 -22.45 -1.69 11.93
C PHE A 96 -21.54 -0.65 11.25
N ASP A 97 -22.09 0.15 10.34
CA ASP A 97 -21.38 1.23 9.65
C ASP A 97 -20.80 2.23 10.65
N GLN A 98 -21.59 2.62 11.65
CA GLN A 98 -21.16 3.54 12.70
C GLN A 98 -20.05 2.94 13.58
N ALA A 99 -20.15 1.65 13.94
CA ALA A 99 -19.12 0.99 14.75
C ALA A 99 -17.78 0.89 13.99
N ILE A 100 -17.82 0.52 12.71
CA ILE A 100 -16.64 0.49 11.84
C ILE A 100 -16.05 1.89 11.66
N ALA A 101 -16.90 2.90 11.39
CA ALA A 101 -16.46 4.27 11.23
C ALA A 101 -15.77 4.80 12.49
N SER A 102 -16.37 4.58 13.67
CA SER A 102 -15.77 4.92 14.96
C SER A 102 -14.41 4.25 15.14
N PHE A 103 -14.28 2.95 14.84
CA PHE A 103 -13.00 2.24 14.91
C PHE A 103 -11.93 2.86 14.02
N PHE A 104 -12.26 3.22 12.78
CA PHE A 104 -11.34 3.87 11.86
C PHE A 104 -10.89 5.26 12.34
N PHE A 105 -11.84 6.08 12.81
CA PHE A 105 -11.57 7.46 13.17
C PHE A 105 -10.83 7.57 14.49
N GLU A 106 -11.22 6.79 15.50
CA GLU A 106 -10.58 6.75 16.82
C GLU A 106 -9.11 6.32 16.72
N ASN A 107 -8.82 5.33 15.87
CA ASN A 107 -7.48 4.78 15.71
C ASN A 107 -6.68 5.40 14.56
N ALA A 108 -7.20 6.49 13.95
CA ALA A 108 -6.60 7.17 12.80
C ALA A 108 -6.21 6.20 11.66
N ILE A 109 -7.00 5.15 11.43
CA ILE A 109 -6.75 4.15 10.39
C ILE A 109 -6.99 4.80 9.03
N ALA A 110 -5.99 4.72 8.15
CA ALA A 110 -6.11 5.24 6.80
C ALA A 110 -7.27 4.54 6.06
N PHE A 111 -8.14 5.31 5.39
CA PHE A 111 -9.31 4.77 4.68
C PHE A 111 -8.95 3.73 3.60
N ASN A 112 -7.72 3.74 3.09
CA ASN A 112 -7.24 2.71 2.19
C ASN A 112 -7.24 1.30 2.81
N ALA A 113 -7.20 1.16 4.14
CA ALA A 113 -7.30 -0.13 4.81
C ALA A 113 -8.61 -0.87 4.47
N ALA A 114 -9.72 -0.14 4.26
CA ALA A 114 -11.00 -0.70 3.85
C ALA A 114 -10.97 -1.34 2.44
N ARG A 115 -9.94 -1.04 1.63
CA ARG A 115 -9.74 -1.65 0.30
C ARG A 115 -8.96 -2.96 0.35
N SER A 116 -8.32 -3.27 1.48
CA SER A 116 -7.49 -4.46 1.64
C SER A 116 -8.31 -5.74 1.61
N ASP A 117 -7.70 -6.83 1.14
CA ASP A 117 -8.38 -8.13 1.13
C ASP A 117 -8.55 -8.70 2.53
N SER A 118 -7.65 -8.39 3.47
CA SER A 118 -7.83 -8.73 4.89
C SER A 118 -9.09 -8.09 5.49
N TYR A 119 -9.37 -6.84 5.14
CA TYR A 119 -10.60 -6.15 5.58
C TYR A 119 -11.86 -6.82 5.02
N LYS A 120 -11.87 -7.14 3.71
CA LYS A 120 -12.99 -7.86 3.07
C LYS A 120 -13.15 -9.28 3.62
N ASN A 121 -12.04 -9.96 3.95
CA ASN A 121 -12.06 -11.31 4.52
C ASN A 121 -12.60 -11.29 5.96
N MET A 122 -12.31 -10.25 6.74
CA MET A 122 -12.91 -10.06 8.06
C MET A 122 -14.44 -9.94 7.96
N GLU A 123 -14.95 -9.08 7.07
CA GLU A 123 -16.39 -8.95 6.79
C GLU A 123 -16.99 -10.29 6.36
N ARG A 124 -16.36 -11.00 5.42
CA ARG A 124 -16.81 -12.32 4.95
C ARG A 124 -16.93 -13.31 6.11
N THR A 125 -15.91 -13.40 6.96
CA THR A 125 -15.86 -14.32 8.10
C THR A 125 -16.95 -14.00 9.13
N MET A 126 -17.19 -12.71 9.40
CA MET A 126 -18.27 -12.26 10.29
C MET A 126 -19.65 -12.64 9.73
N ASN A 127 -19.87 -12.41 8.43
CA ASN A 127 -21.11 -12.78 7.76
C ASN A 127 -21.35 -14.30 7.73
N GLU A 128 -20.31 -15.10 7.49
CA GLU A 128 -20.38 -16.56 7.57
C GLU A 128 -20.70 -17.05 8.98
N ALA A 129 -20.12 -16.43 10.00
CA ALA A 129 -20.44 -16.74 11.39
C ALA A 129 -21.89 -16.39 11.75
N ALA A 130 -22.39 -15.24 11.29
CA ALA A 130 -23.79 -14.85 11.46
C ALA A 130 -24.75 -15.85 10.80
N ARG A 131 -24.48 -16.28 9.56
CA ARG A 131 -25.25 -17.36 8.89
C ARG A 131 -25.21 -18.67 9.66
N SER A 132 -24.08 -18.97 10.28
CA SER A 132 -23.86 -20.16 11.09
C SER A 132 -24.36 -20.01 12.54
N ARG A 133 -24.98 -18.87 12.90
CA ARG A 133 -25.41 -18.51 14.26
C ARG A 133 -24.30 -18.64 15.31
N LYS A 134 -23.05 -18.43 14.88
CA LYS A 134 -21.86 -18.43 15.74
C LYS A 134 -21.53 -16.99 16.13
N MET A 135 -21.48 -16.72 17.43
CA MET A 135 -20.93 -15.45 17.92
C MET A 135 -19.40 -15.50 17.85
N LEU A 136 -18.82 -14.59 17.09
CA LEU A 136 -17.38 -14.35 17.10
C LEU A 136 -17.03 -13.36 18.21
N LYS A 137 -15.84 -13.54 18.78
CA LYS A 137 -15.22 -12.54 19.65
C LYS A 137 -14.03 -11.95 18.91
N LEU A 138 -13.90 -10.63 18.94
CA LEU A 138 -12.73 -9.97 18.39
C LEU A 138 -11.47 -10.36 19.21
N PRO A 139 -10.30 -10.47 18.57
CA PRO A 139 -9.08 -10.77 19.28
C PRO A 139 -8.67 -9.62 20.20
N GLY A 140 -8.27 -9.92 21.42
CA GLY A 140 -7.76 -8.91 22.36
C GLY A 140 -6.33 -8.47 22.05
N TYR A 141 -5.93 -7.31 22.59
CA TYR A 141 -4.61 -6.70 22.41
C TYR A 141 -3.44 -7.68 22.63
N ASN A 142 -3.42 -8.37 23.77
CA ASN A 142 -2.34 -9.32 24.10
C ASN A 142 -2.29 -10.50 23.13
N PHE A 143 -3.45 -11.01 22.67
CA PHE A 143 -3.49 -12.08 21.69
C PHE A 143 -2.88 -11.62 20.35
N LEU A 144 -3.25 -10.42 19.89
CA LEU A 144 -2.73 -9.87 18.63
C LEU A 144 -1.20 -9.76 18.67
N ARG A 145 -0.64 -9.14 19.71
CA ARG A 145 0.80 -8.89 19.82
C ARG A 145 1.64 -10.16 20.06
N THR A 146 1.12 -11.12 20.82
CA THR A 146 1.92 -12.27 21.28
C THR A 146 1.67 -13.57 20.53
N LYS A 147 0.47 -13.77 19.98
CA LYS A 147 0.07 -15.03 19.32
C LYS A 147 -0.25 -14.83 17.84
N ALA A 148 -1.07 -13.84 17.51
CA ALA A 148 -1.47 -13.60 16.12
C ALA A 148 -0.28 -13.14 15.28
N LEU A 149 0.49 -12.15 15.74
CA LEU A 149 1.62 -11.62 14.98
C LEU A 149 2.70 -12.68 14.64
N PRO A 150 3.18 -13.52 15.59
CA PRO A 150 4.09 -14.60 15.23
C PRO A 150 3.48 -15.66 14.30
N THR A 151 2.16 -15.91 14.40
CA THR A 151 1.47 -16.84 13.50
C THR A 151 1.43 -16.28 12.09
N GLU A 152 1.04 -15.02 11.94
CA GLU A 152 1.01 -14.32 10.66
C GLU A 152 2.41 -14.23 10.05
N TYR A 153 3.43 -13.95 10.86
CA TYR A 153 4.82 -13.97 10.42
C TYR A 153 5.19 -15.31 9.79
N LYS A 154 4.84 -16.44 10.42
CA LYS A 154 5.12 -17.77 9.86
C LYS A 154 4.37 -18.05 8.56
N ILE A 155 3.12 -17.58 8.46
CA ILE A 155 2.33 -17.71 7.22
C ILE A 155 3.02 -16.95 6.10
N VAL A 156 3.35 -15.67 6.32
CA VAL A 156 4.07 -14.85 5.35
C VAL A 156 5.43 -15.46 5.03
N ASP A 157 6.18 -15.93 6.03
CA ASP A 157 7.48 -16.55 5.83
C ASP A 157 7.39 -17.81 4.93
N THR A 158 6.34 -18.62 5.11
CA THR A 158 6.06 -19.78 4.26
C THR A 158 5.67 -19.35 2.84
N ASP A 159 4.83 -18.31 2.69
CA ASP A 159 4.44 -17.80 1.37
C ASP A 159 5.67 -17.27 0.59
N LEU A 160 6.64 -16.70 1.30
CA LEU A 160 7.90 -16.21 0.73
C LEU A 160 8.83 -17.35 0.27
N ASP A 161 8.60 -18.61 0.65
CA ASP A 161 9.39 -19.73 0.15
C ASP A 161 9.26 -19.88 -1.37
N THR A 162 8.13 -19.48 -1.95
CA THR A 162 7.96 -19.44 -3.42
C THR A 162 8.93 -18.48 -4.11
N ILE A 163 9.40 -17.44 -3.41
CA ILE A 163 10.40 -16.50 -3.89
C ILE A 163 11.82 -17.04 -3.63
N ARG A 164 12.01 -17.83 -2.57
CA ARG A 164 13.31 -18.36 -2.11
C ARG A 164 13.71 -19.66 -2.80
N GLU A 165 12.75 -20.49 -3.21
CA GLU A 165 12.96 -21.80 -3.82
C GLU A 165 13.96 -21.77 -4.99
N PRO A 166 13.91 -20.78 -5.91
CA PRO A 166 14.82 -20.74 -7.05
C PRO A 166 16.26 -20.34 -6.69
N TRP A 167 16.53 -19.83 -5.49
CA TRP A 167 17.82 -19.23 -5.14
C TRP A 167 19.00 -20.22 -5.18
N ASP A 168 18.77 -21.53 -5.05
CA ASP A 168 19.84 -22.53 -5.26
C ASP A 168 20.30 -22.63 -6.72
N VAL A 169 19.47 -22.20 -7.66
CA VAL A 169 19.73 -22.27 -9.11
C VAL A 169 20.06 -20.90 -9.68
N THR A 170 19.26 -19.89 -9.35
CA THR A 170 19.38 -18.52 -9.90
C THR A 170 20.25 -17.61 -9.05
N GLY A 171 20.42 -17.95 -7.77
CA GLY A 171 21.08 -17.11 -6.78
C GLY A 171 20.29 -15.85 -6.43
N LEU A 172 20.91 -14.97 -5.66
CA LEU A 172 20.33 -13.72 -5.16
C LEU A 172 21.38 -12.61 -5.08
N THR A 173 20.91 -11.37 -5.11
CA THR A 173 21.69 -10.19 -4.73
C THR A 173 21.34 -9.79 -3.31
N LEU A 174 22.34 -9.74 -2.43
CA LEU A 174 22.18 -9.22 -1.08
C LEU A 174 22.26 -7.70 -1.12
N MET A 175 21.16 -7.03 -0.82
CA MET A 175 21.08 -5.59 -0.72
C MET A 175 21.09 -5.16 0.74
N THR A 176 21.85 -4.12 1.07
CA THR A 176 21.78 -3.50 2.39
C THR A 176 21.76 -1.99 2.33
N ASP A 177 20.95 -1.40 3.20
CA ASP A 177 20.78 0.04 3.32
C ASP A 177 20.65 0.45 4.79
N GLY A 178 21.28 1.57 5.12
CA GLY A 178 21.22 2.19 6.44
C GLY A 178 20.12 3.24 6.46
N THR A 179 19.15 3.09 7.36
CA THR A 179 18.11 4.09 7.58
C THR A 179 18.09 4.52 9.04
N THR A 180 17.59 5.72 9.29
CA THR A 180 17.25 6.17 10.63
C THR A 180 15.73 6.14 10.78
N THR A 181 15.22 5.54 11.86
CA THR A 181 13.78 5.52 12.15
C THR A 181 13.29 6.94 12.47
N THR A 182 11.96 7.12 12.52
CA THR A 182 11.34 8.37 12.97
C THR A 182 11.65 8.72 14.42
N SER A 183 12.05 7.74 15.23
CA SER A 183 12.52 7.90 16.61
C SER A 183 14.04 8.10 16.70
N ASN A 184 14.71 8.43 15.59
CA ASN A 184 16.17 8.63 15.50
C ASN A 184 17.03 7.39 15.82
N ARG A 185 16.46 6.18 15.70
CA ARG A 185 17.22 4.94 15.89
C ARG A 185 17.87 4.51 14.58
N PRO A 186 19.19 4.33 14.53
CA PRO A 186 19.86 3.85 13.33
C PRO A 186 19.58 2.36 13.14
N VAL A 187 19.18 1.96 11.93
CA VAL A 187 18.84 0.58 11.59
C VAL A 187 19.48 0.23 10.26
N ILE A 188 19.97 -1.00 10.13
CA ILE A 188 20.45 -1.57 8.87
C ILE A 188 19.46 -2.62 8.40
N ASN A 189 19.02 -2.49 7.16
CA ASN A 189 18.13 -3.45 6.53
C ASN A 189 18.92 -4.36 5.58
N PHE A 190 18.60 -5.65 5.56
CA PHE A 190 19.11 -6.64 4.62
C PHE A 190 17.94 -7.20 3.81
N ILE A 191 18.06 -7.10 2.49
CA ILE A 191 17.07 -7.58 1.52
C ILE A 191 17.79 -8.53 0.57
N ALA A 192 17.25 -9.72 0.36
CA ALA A 192 17.72 -10.65 -0.65
C ALA A 192 16.80 -10.56 -1.87
N ALA A 193 17.35 -10.19 -3.03
CA ALA A 193 16.62 -10.05 -4.28
C ALA A 193 17.05 -11.13 -5.27
N GLY A 194 16.14 -12.02 -5.63
CA GLY A 194 16.30 -13.04 -6.67
C GLY A 194 15.47 -12.72 -7.92
N ASP A 195 15.39 -13.69 -8.83
CA ASP A 195 14.60 -13.59 -10.06
C ASP A 195 13.09 -13.50 -9.81
N SER A 196 12.62 -14.17 -8.76
CA SER A 196 11.20 -14.30 -8.42
C SER A 196 10.69 -13.20 -7.49
N GLY A 197 11.57 -12.32 -7.03
CA GLY A 197 11.22 -11.21 -6.15
C GLY A 197 12.28 -10.91 -5.09
N ALA A 198 11.92 -10.05 -4.15
CA ALA A 198 12.78 -9.64 -3.05
C ALA A 198 12.16 -9.95 -1.69
N VAL A 199 12.99 -10.37 -0.76
CA VAL A 199 12.61 -10.72 0.61
C VAL A 199 13.42 -9.89 1.60
N MET A 200 12.74 -9.27 2.56
CA MET A 200 13.39 -8.68 3.72
C MET A 200 13.94 -9.80 4.61
N VAL A 201 15.25 -9.91 4.71
CA VAL A 201 15.94 -10.98 5.47
C VAL A 201 16.03 -10.60 6.93
N LYS A 202 16.56 -9.41 7.21
CA LYS A 202 16.87 -8.99 8.58
C LYS A 202 16.87 -7.47 8.69
N SER A 203 16.42 -6.96 9.83
CA SER A 203 16.57 -5.56 10.21
C SER A 203 17.34 -5.52 11.52
N VAL A 204 18.45 -4.80 11.55
CA VAL A 204 19.38 -4.77 12.69
C VAL A 204 19.36 -3.37 13.29
N ASP A 205 18.91 -3.28 14.55
CA ASP A 205 19.07 -2.07 15.34
C ASP A 205 20.56 -1.81 15.59
N MET A 206 21.03 -0.61 15.27
CA MET A 206 22.40 -0.14 15.41
C MET A 206 22.58 0.87 16.55
N GLU A 207 21.56 1.07 17.39
CA GLU A 207 21.65 1.89 18.59
C GLU A 207 22.76 1.36 19.52
N GLY A 208 23.72 2.22 19.86
CA GLY A 208 24.88 1.86 20.69
C GLY A 208 25.89 0.88 20.06
N LYS A 209 25.68 0.43 18.81
CA LYS A 209 26.56 -0.53 18.14
C LYS A 209 27.73 0.12 17.42
N ASP A 210 28.81 -0.65 17.25
CA ASP A 210 29.97 -0.26 16.45
C ASP A 210 29.57 -0.05 14.97
N LYS A 211 29.95 1.10 14.43
CA LYS A 211 29.70 1.51 13.04
C LYS A 211 30.97 1.47 12.18
N SER A 212 32.00 0.78 12.66
CA SER A 212 33.25 0.58 11.93
C SER A 212 33.07 -0.35 10.73
N ALA A 213 33.97 -0.23 9.75
CA ALA A 213 33.99 -1.10 8.59
C ALA A 213 34.17 -2.59 8.94
N PRO A 214 35.03 -2.98 9.90
CA PRO A 214 35.10 -4.37 10.37
C PRO A 214 33.79 -4.89 10.97
N ALA A 215 33.04 -4.06 11.71
CA ALA A 215 31.74 -4.47 12.25
C ALA A 215 30.72 -4.74 11.14
N PHE A 216 30.67 -3.87 10.12
CA PHE A 216 29.82 -4.07 8.96
C PHE A 216 30.22 -5.32 8.16
N ALA A 217 31.52 -5.54 7.94
CA ALA A 217 32.01 -6.72 7.22
C ALA A 217 31.59 -8.02 7.92
N ARG A 218 31.75 -8.11 9.26
CA ARG A 218 31.28 -9.26 10.05
C ARG A 218 29.77 -9.46 9.96
N MET A 219 29.01 -8.37 10.04
CA MET A 219 27.55 -8.43 9.93
C MET A 219 27.10 -8.92 8.55
N TRP A 220 27.75 -8.45 7.47
CA TRP A 220 27.45 -8.91 6.12
C TRP A 220 27.80 -10.38 5.95
N GLU A 221 28.95 -10.81 6.47
CA GLU A 221 29.36 -12.21 6.47
C GLU A 221 28.32 -13.12 7.17
N GLU A 222 27.84 -12.73 8.35
CA GLU A 222 26.80 -13.46 9.09
C GLU A 222 25.57 -13.69 8.21
N VAL A 223 25.07 -12.63 7.57
CA VAL A 223 23.90 -12.70 6.70
C VAL A 223 24.18 -13.52 5.43
N ILE A 224 25.36 -13.41 4.84
CA ILE A 224 25.77 -14.21 3.66
C ILE A 224 25.78 -15.70 4.03
N ARG A 225 26.28 -16.05 5.21
CA ARG A 225 26.30 -17.45 5.69
C ARG A 225 24.89 -17.96 5.98
N GLU A 226 24.03 -17.15 6.60
CA GLU A 226 22.61 -17.46 6.82
C GLU A 226 21.88 -17.76 5.50
N LEU A 227 22.13 -16.94 4.48
CA LEU A 227 21.58 -17.11 3.13
C LEU A 227 22.26 -18.21 2.31
N ARG A 228 23.29 -18.85 2.85
CA ARG A 228 24.22 -19.78 2.19
C ARG A 228 25.04 -19.09 1.11
N VAL A 229 26.36 -19.10 1.31
CA VAL A 229 27.34 -18.37 0.48
C VAL A 229 27.17 -18.64 -1.02
N HIS A 230 26.92 -19.90 -1.41
CA HIS A 230 26.79 -20.29 -2.83
C HIS A 230 25.57 -19.70 -3.54
N ARG A 231 24.57 -19.20 -2.80
CA ARG A 231 23.40 -18.53 -3.37
C ARG A 231 23.65 -17.04 -3.64
N VAL A 232 24.65 -16.44 -2.99
CA VAL A 232 24.86 -14.98 -3.06
C VAL A 232 25.70 -14.62 -4.29
N ASN A 233 25.05 -14.11 -5.33
CA ASN A 233 25.69 -13.73 -6.58
C ASN A 233 26.39 -12.37 -6.52
N ALA A 234 25.90 -11.46 -5.66
CA ALA A 234 26.44 -10.11 -5.52
C ALA A 234 25.97 -9.45 -4.21
N ILE A 235 26.73 -8.46 -3.75
CA ILE A 235 26.32 -7.54 -2.69
C ILE A 235 26.09 -6.16 -3.30
N CYS A 236 24.94 -5.54 -3.01
CA CYS A 236 24.57 -4.21 -3.51
C CYS A 236 24.33 -3.24 -2.36
N THR A 237 25.12 -2.17 -2.30
CA THR A 237 25.00 -1.13 -1.25
C THR A 237 25.14 0.25 -1.83
N ASP A 238 24.81 1.29 -1.06
CA ASP A 238 25.22 2.64 -1.40
C ASP A 238 26.76 2.78 -1.39
N SER A 239 27.26 3.93 -1.87
CA SER A 239 28.68 4.23 -1.93
C SER A 239 29.21 4.90 -0.65
N ALA A 240 28.53 4.74 0.49
CA ALA A 240 29.00 5.29 1.75
C ALA A 240 30.39 4.75 2.12
N GLN A 241 31.26 5.60 2.66
CA GLN A 241 32.67 5.24 2.91
C GLN A 241 32.84 4.00 3.80
N VAL A 242 31.93 3.79 4.77
CA VAL A 242 31.93 2.59 5.61
C VAL A 242 31.67 1.31 4.81
N ASN A 243 30.71 1.34 3.87
CA ASN A 243 30.39 0.22 2.98
C ASN A 243 31.54 -0.05 2.01
N ILE A 244 32.16 1.01 1.50
CA ILE A 244 33.38 0.93 0.69
C ILE A 244 34.54 0.26 1.44
N SER A 245 34.69 0.55 2.73
CA SER A 245 35.74 -0.06 3.54
C SER A 245 35.37 -1.50 3.95
N ALA A 246 34.11 -1.77 4.28
CA ALA A 246 33.64 -3.12 4.60
C ALA A 246 33.80 -4.09 3.42
N ARG A 247 33.50 -3.65 2.19
CA ARG A 247 33.74 -4.49 1.00
C ARG A 247 35.23 -4.79 0.79
N LYS A 248 36.15 -3.87 1.12
CA LYS A 248 37.60 -4.11 0.95
C LYS A 248 38.05 -5.24 1.87
N ILE A 249 37.50 -5.28 3.09
CA ILE A 249 37.74 -6.36 4.04
C ILE A 249 37.22 -7.69 3.49
N LEU A 250 36.01 -7.72 2.90
CA LEU A 250 35.47 -8.96 2.30
C LEU A 250 36.24 -9.43 1.06
N VAL A 251 36.82 -8.53 0.26
CA VAL A 251 37.68 -8.88 -0.89
C VAL A 251 39.02 -9.49 -0.45
N GLU A 252 39.44 -9.26 0.79
CA GLU A 252 40.64 -9.85 1.39
C GLU A 252 40.31 -11.05 2.31
N HIS A 253 39.06 -11.51 2.31
CA HIS A 253 38.59 -12.57 3.20
C HIS A 253 39.24 -13.93 2.91
N ASP A 254 39.52 -14.70 3.97
CA ASP A 254 40.20 -16.00 3.89
C ASP A 254 39.39 -17.07 3.14
N ASP A 255 38.06 -17.06 3.33
CA ASP A 255 37.12 -17.93 2.60
C ASP A 255 37.02 -17.49 1.11
N PRO A 256 37.50 -18.32 0.16
CA PRO A 256 37.48 -17.97 -1.27
C PRO A 256 36.07 -17.75 -1.81
N ALA A 257 35.05 -18.42 -1.26
CA ALA A 257 33.68 -18.28 -1.73
C ALA A 257 33.15 -16.87 -1.41
N ILE A 258 33.38 -16.38 -0.19
CA ILE A 258 32.98 -15.02 0.22
C ILE A 258 33.76 -13.97 -0.55
N ARG A 259 35.07 -14.15 -0.66
CA ARG A 259 35.96 -13.25 -1.41
C ARG A 259 35.56 -13.10 -2.88
N SER A 260 34.97 -14.15 -3.47
CA SER A 260 34.56 -14.15 -4.87
C SER A 260 33.25 -13.40 -5.14
N ILE A 261 32.50 -13.01 -4.10
CA ILE A 261 31.22 -12.31 -4.26
C ILE A 261 31.48 -10.88 -4.73
N PRO A 262 30.99 -10.49 -5.94
CA PRO A 262 31.17 -9.13 -6.44
C PRO A 262 30.34 -8.12 -5.64
N TRP A 263 30.90 -6.93 -5.47
CA TRP A 263 30.17 -5.77 -4.95
C TRP A 263 29.72 -4.87 -6.10
N VAL A 264 28.45 -4.47 -6.09
CA VAL A 264 27.83 -3.58 -7.07
C VAL A 264 27.33 -2.31 -6.36
N PRO A 265 27.65 -1.10 -6.86
CA PRO A 265 27.09 0.11 -6.28
C PRO A 265 25.60 0.22 -6.58
N CYS A 266 24.82 0.72 -5.63
CA CYS A 266 23.40 0.97 -5.79
C CYS A 266 23.15 1.96 -6.92
N ALA A 267 22.42 1.53 -7.96
CA ALA A 267 22.09 2.36 -9.12
C ALA A 267 21.33 3.63 -8.72
N CYS A 268 20.38 3.54 -7.78
CA CYS A 268 19.66 4.71 -7.26
C CYS A 268 20.60 5.73 -6.63
N HIS A 269 21.60 5.26 -5.88
CA HIS A 269 22.59 6.12 -5.25
C HIS A 269 23.54 6.74 -6.28
N VAL A 270 24.02 5.96 -7.27
CA VAL A 270 24.86 6.47 -8.36
C VAL A 270 24.14 7.54 -9.16
N CYS A 271 22.87 7.31 -9.51
CA CYS A 271 22.04 8.31 -10.15
C CYS A 271 21.90 9.57 -9.27
N ASN A 272 21.75 9.41 -7.95
CA ASN A 272 21.71 10.52 -7.00
C ASN A 272 22.98 11.37 -6.98
N LEU A 273 24.15 10.72 -6.97
CA LEU A 273 25.42 11.42 -7.07
C LEU A 273 25.54 12.18 -8.39
N LEU A 274 25.22 11.54 -9.53
CA LEU A 274 25.24 12.18 -10.84
C LEU A 274 24.36 13.44 -10.87
N MET A 275 23.13 13.34 -10.37
CA MET A 275 22.22 14.49 -10.34
C MET A 275 22.67 15.57 -9.36
N SER A 276 23.36 15.20 -8.26
CA SER A 276 23.99 16.15 -7.34
C SER A 276 25.13 16.91 -8.00
N ASP A 277 25.94 16.24 -8.82
CA ASP A 277 27.03 16.86 -9.58
C ASP A 277 26.47 17.83 -10.62
N ILE A 278 25.41 17.44 -11.34
CA ILE A 278 24.68 18.34 -12.26
C ILE A 278 24.10 19.53 -11.49
N ALA A 279 23.48 19.29 -10.33
CA ALA A 279 22.90 20.35 -9.50
C ALA A 279 23.95 21.32 -8.94
N SER A 280 25.21 20.90 -8.86
CA SER A 280 26.33 21.70 -8.35
C SER A 280 26.94 22.62 -9.41
N VAL A 281 26.56 22.48 -10.69
CA VAL A 281 26.95 23.44 -11.74
C VAL A 281 26.37 24.82 -11.39
N PRO A 282 27.18 25.90 -11.36
CA PRO A 282 26.77 27.18 -10.74
C PRO A 282 25.43 27.74 -11.24
N TRP A 283 25.19 27.73 -12.54
CA TRP A 283 23.94 28.24 -13.10
C TRP A 283 22.74 27.33 -12.81
N ILE A 284 22.95 26.01 -12.67
CA ILE A 284 21.90 25.05 -12.30
C ILE A 284 21.58 25.22 -10.82
N ALA A 285 22.60 25.35 -9.97
CA ALA A 285 22.45 25.59 -8.54
C ALA A 285 21.61 26.85 -8.28
N GLU A 286 21.87 27.92 -9.02
CA GLU A 286 21.10 29.17 -8.96
C GLU A 286 19.62 28.95 -9.34
N VAL A 287 19.35 28.25 -10.44
CA VAL A 287 17.96 27.94 -10.85
C VAL A 287 17.25 27.07 -9.80
N ILE A 288 17.95 26.09 -9.22
CA ILE A 288 17.42 25.26 -8.13
C ILE A 288 17.09 26.12 -6.90
N LEU A 289 17.97 27.05 -6.53
CA LEU A 289 17.75 27.96 -5.41
C LEU A 289 16.51 28.83 -5.62
N GLN A 290 16.39 29.47 -6.78
CA GLN A 290 15.22 30.27 -7.14
C GLN A 290 13.92 29.45 -7.12
N GLY A 291 13.96 28.23 -7.68
CA GLY A 291 12.81 27.32 -7.64
C GLY A 291 12.42 26.94 -6.20
N ARG A 292 13.40 26.71 -5.33
CA ARG A 292 13.19 26.45 -3.90
C ARG A 292 12.57 27.65 -3.21
N GLU A 293 13.03 28.88 -3.51
CA GLU A 293 12.47 30.10 -2.94
C GLU A 293 11.01 30.30 -3.31
N ILE A 294 10.65 30.17 -4.60
CA ILE A 294 9.26 30.27 -5.07
C ILE A 294 8.38 29.24 -4.36
N THR A 295 8.83 27.99 -4.35
CA THR A 295 8.08 26.87 -3.76
C THR A 295 7.90 27.07 -2.26
N THR A 296 8.98 27.43 -1.57
CA THR A 296 8.99 27.64 -0.11
C THR A 296 8.12 28.84 0.26
N PHE A 297 8.23 29.95 -0.47
CA PHE A 297 7.40 31.13 -0.25
C PHE A 297 5.91 30.79 -0.36
N ILE A 298 5.48 30.18 -1.47
CA ILE A 298 4.07 29.85 -1.67
C ILE A 298 3.57 28.87 -0.59
N LYS A 299 4.34 27.83 -0.28
CA LYS A 299 3.92 26.81 0.70
C LYS A 299 3.93 27.30 2.15
N ARG A 300 4.84 28.20 2.53
CA ARG A 300 4.93 28.72 3.92
C ARG A 300 3.93 29.84 4.21
N HIS A 301 3.45 30.58 3.20
CA HIS A 301 2.51 31.67 3.39
C HIS A 301 1.08 31.24 3.08
N GLN A 302 0.24 31.07 4.09
CA GLN A 302 -1.15 30.58 3.96
C GLN A 302 -1.97 31.35 2.91
N ARG A 303 -1.82 32.67 2.85
CA ARG A 303 -2.50 33.51 1.84
C ARG A 303 -2.00 33.23 0.43
N ALA A 304 -0.68 33.12 0.24
CA ALA A 304 -0.10 32.79 -1.06
C ALA A 304 -0.52 31.38 -1.52
N LEU A 305 -0.50 30.41 -0.62
CA LEU A 305 -0.97 29.04 -0.89
C LEU A 305 -2.45 29.01 -1.27
N ALA A 306 -3.30 29.76 -0.56
CA ALA A 306 -4.73 29.86 -0.86
C ALA A 306 -4.98 30.49 -2.24
N MET A 307 -4.26 31.56 -2.58
CA MET A 307 -4.32 32.19 -3.90
C MET A 307 -3.86 31.24 -5.00
N PHE A 308 -2.75 30.54 -4.80
CA PHE A 308 -2.23 29.55 -5.75
C PHE A 308 -3.22 28.40 -5.99
N ARG A 309 -3.78 27.83 -4.92
CA ARG A 309 -4.82 26.79 -5.02
C ARG A 309 -6.08 27.28 -5.72
N ARG A 310 -6.49 28.52 -5.48
CA ARG A 310 -7.63 29.14 -6.16
C ARG A 310 -7.36 29.31 -7.66
N ALA A 311 -6.24 29.91 -8.03
CA ALA A 311 -5.82 30.07 -9.42
C ALA A 311 -5.73 28.70 -10.13
N GLY A 312 -5.22 27.67 -9.46
CA GLY A 312 -5.16 26.31 -10.01
C GLY A 312 -6.53 25.70 -10.28
N ARG A 313 -7.53 25.92 -9.41
CA ARG A 313 -8.91 25.48 -9.65
C ARG A 313 -9.54 26.23 -10.82
N GLU A 314 -9.41 27.56 -10.85
CA GLU A 314 -9.94 28.40 -11.93
C GLU A 314 -9.33 28.02 -13.29
N TYR A 315 -8.01 27.79 -13.33
CA TYR A 315 -7.30 27.33 -14.52
C TYR A 315 -7.81 25.96 -15.02
N LYS A 316 -8.03 24.98 -14.13
CA LYS A 316 -8.62 23.68 -14.50
C LYS A 316 -10.02 23.84 -15.08
N THR A 317 -10.87 24.64 -14.44
CA THR A 317 -12.25 24.89 -14.88
C THR A 317 -12.28 25.55 -16.26
N GLN A 318 -11.45 26.58 -16.49
CA GLN A 318 -11.41 27.31 -17.76
C GLN A 318 -10.96 26.44 -18.94
N LEU A 319 -10.07 25.47 -18.70
CA LEU A 319 -9.56 24.56 -19.72
C LEU A 319 -10.32 23.23 -19.81
N GLY A 320 -11.39 23.04 -19.03
CA GLY A 320 -12.17 21.81 -19.01
C GLY A 320 -11.37 20.58 -18.57
N ILE A 321 -10.35 20.76 -17.71
CA ILE A 321 -9.49 19.68 -17.25
C ILE A 321 -10.17 18.97 -16.06
N THR A 322 -10.82 17.85 -16.34
CA THR A 322 -11.50 17.01 -15.33
C THR A 322 -10.55 15.97 -14.71
N ASP A 323 -9.57 15.51 -15.48
CA ASP A 323 -8.67 14.42 -15.10
C ASP A 323 -7.20 14.82 -15.09
N GLY A 324 -6.43 14.14 -14.25
CA GLY A 324 -4.98 14.33 -14.13
C GLY A 324 -4.54 14.82 -12.75
N ARG A 325 -3.21 14.81 -12.54
CA ARG A 325 -2.61 15.10 -11.23
C ARG A 325 -3.05 16.47 -10.66
N PRO A 326 -3.17 16.60 -9.32
CA PRO A 326 -3.41 17.89 -8.67
C PRO A 326 -2.39 18.95 -9.11
N LEU A 327 -2.81 20.21 -9.25
CA LEU A 327 -1.94 21.34 -9.61
C LEU A 327 -1.17 21.86 -8.39
N GLU A 328 -0.47 20.97 -7.69
CA GLU A 328 0.25 21.29 -6.45
C GLU A 328 1.75 21.46 -6.67
N LEU A 329 2.38 22.31 -5.86
CA LEU A 329 3.83 22.49 -5.85
C LEU A 329 4.51 21.36 -5.09
N ILE A 330 5.63 20.88 -5.65
CA ILE A 330 6.46 19.84 -5.04
C ILE A 330 7.63 20.54 -4.36
N GLN A 331 7.72 20.39 -3.04
CA GLN A 331 8.87 20.86 -2.29
C GLN A 331 9.95 19.80 -2.33
N PRO A 332 11.22 20.16 -2.58
CA PRO A 332 12.30 19.21 -2.49
C PRO A 332 12.37 18.61 -1.09
N GLY A 333 12.41 17.29 -1.01
CA GLY A 333 12.69 16.56 0.22
C GLY A 333 14.14 16.11 0.21
N GLU A 334 14.81 16.20 1.35
CA GLU A 334 16.22 15.79 1.51
C GLU A 334 16.43 14.28 1.25
N THR A 335 15.39 13.47 1.48
CA THR A 335 15.48 12.00 1.50
C THR A 335 15.08 11.32 0.18
N ARG A 336 14.90 12.06 -0.92
CA ARG A 336 14.48 11.48 -2.19
C ARG A 336 15.31 11.99 -3.37
N PHE A 337 15.78 11.04 -4.17
CA PHE A 337 16.56 11.27 -5.38
C PHE A 337 15.86 12.24 -6.35
N GLY A 338 16.62 13.19 -6.91
CA GLY A 338 16.17 14.03 -8.02
C GLY A 338 15.07 15.05 -7.69
N THR A 339 14.72 15.27 -6.42
CA THR A 339 13.59 16.13 -6.03
C THR A 339 13.75 17.58 -6.46
N ASN A 340 14.98 18.10 -6.55
CA ASN A 340 15.24 19.43 -7.11
C ASN A 340 14.74 19.53 -8.56
N PHE A 341 15.04 18.52 -9.38
CA PHE A 341 14.63 18.49 -10.78
C PHE A 341 13.12 18.25 -10.93
N VAL A 342 12.54 17.41 -10.08
CA VAL A 342 11.07 17.23 -10.01
C VAL A 342 10.38 18.53 -9.62
N MET A 343 10.92 19.29 -8.66
CA MET A 343 10.42 20.62 -8.31
C MET A 343 10.50 21.58 -9.51
N LEU A 344 11.64 21.65 -10.19
CA LEU A 344 11.81 22.54 -11.36
C LEU A 344 10.87 22.18 -12.51
N GLN A 345 10.76 20.89 -12.82
CA GLN A 345 9.78 20.38 -13.79
C GLN A 345 8.38 20.77 -13.35
N ARG A 346 8.08 20.67 -12.05
CA ARG A 346 6.77 20.99 -11.53
C ARG A 346 6.45 22.47 -11.67
N LEU A 347 7.38 23.36 -11.33
CA LEU A 347 7.24 24.80 -11.48
C LEU A 347 6.93 25.16 -12.94
N ARG A 348 7.59 24.51 -13.89
CA ARG A 348 7.31 24.70 -15.33
C ARG A 348 5.91 24.23 -15.72
N GLU A 349 5.44 23.10 -15.21
CA GLU A 349 4.09 22.60 -15.49
C GLU A 349 2.98 23.47 -14.91
N VAL A 350 3.26 24.14 -13.78
CA VAL A 350 2.31 25.05 -13.13
C VAL A 350 2.58 26.53 -13.42
N GLU A 351 3.43 26.84 -14.40
CA GLU A 351 3.85 28.20 -14.75
C GLU A 351 2.66 29.14 -14.97
N ALA A 352 1.66 28.70 -15.75
CA ALA A 352 0.46 29.49 -15.99
C ALA A 352 -0.33 29.81 -14.70
N VAL A 353 -0.36 28.87 -13.75
CA VAL A 353 -1.00 29.06 -12.44
C VAL A 353 -0.17 30.00 -11.56
N LEU A 354 1.16 29.87 -11.59
CA LEU A 354 2.06 30.77 -10.86
C LEU A 354 1.92 32.21 -11.35
N LEU A 355 1.92 32.42 -12.67
CA LEU A 355 1.68 33.73 -13.26
C LEU A 355 0.32 34.29 -12.85
N ALA A 356 -0.76 33.50 -12.95
CA ALA A 356 -2.09 33.91 -12.50
C ALA A 356 -2.14 34.26 -11.00
N THR A 357 -1.32 33.60 -10.17
CA THR A 357 -1.24 33.85 -8.72
C THR A 357 -0.61 35.21 -8.41
N VAL A 358 0.41 35.61 -9.16
CA VAL A 358 1.15 36.87 -8.96
C VAL A 358 0.51 38.04 -9.71
N SER A 359 -0.15 37.76 -10.85
CA SER A 359 -0.84 38.74 -11.68
C SER A 359 -2.20 39.20 -11.12
N ILE A 360 -2.53 38.93 -9.85
CA ILE A 360 -3.72 39.51 -9.20
C ILE A 360 -3.47 41.00 -8.88
N ARG A 361 -3.29 41.82 -9.92
CA ARG A 361 -3.97 43.12 -10.01
C ARG A 361 -5.19 42.88 -10.89
N VAL A 362 -6.37 43.06 -10.28
CA VAL A 362 -7.68 43.31 -10.90
C VAL A 362 -7.75 43.02 -12.41
N GLY A 363 -8.23 41.84 -12.78
CA GLY A 363 -9.04 41.68 -13.98
C GLY A 363 -8.38 41.70 -15.37
N MET A 364 -7.16 41.20 -15.56
CA MET A 364 -6.67 40.87 -16.91
C MET A 364 -5.59 39.78 -16.89
N ILE A 365 -5.96 38.54 -17.22
CA ILE A 365 -4.99 37.54 -17.72
C ILE A 365 -4.72 37.91 -19.20
N PRO A 366 -3.46 37.97 -19.67
CA PRO A 366 -3.16 38.27 -21.07
C PRO A 366 -3.84 37.26 -22.00
N ARG A 367 -4.79 37.72 -22.79
CA ARG A 367 -5.34 36.96 -23.93
C ARG A 367 -4.23 36.88 -24.98
N GLY A 368 -3.37 35.86 -24.92
CA GLY A 368 -2.26 35.80 -25.85
C GLY A 368 -1.40 34.55 -25.86
N ILE A 369 -1.62 33.56 -25.00
CA ILE A 369 -0.92 32.27 -25.12
C ILE A 369 -1.94 31.27 -25.65
N GLY A 370 -2.01 31.17 -26.98
CA GLY A 370 -2.71 30.10 -27.67
C GLY A 370 -2.18 28.73 -27.20
N PRO A 371 -2.94 27.64 -27.40
CA PRO A 371 -2.51 26.33 -26.95
C PRO A 371 -1.14 26.01 -27.55
N LEU A 372 -0.15 25.72 -26.70
CA LEU A 372 1.09 25.04 -27.09
C LEU A 372 0.72 23.65 -27.63
N ARG A 373 0.26 23.64 -28.89
CA ARG A 373 0.03 22.45 -29.72
C ARG A 373 1.28 22.05 -30.49
N GLN A 374 2.33 22.87 -30.54
CA GLN A 374 3.65 22.48 -31.04
C GLN A 374 4.51 21.99 -29.86
N GLY A 375 4.44 20.68 -29.62
CA GLY A 375 5.24 19.99 -28.61
C GLY A 375 4.74 18.59 -28.30
N ARG A 376 3.45 18.29 -28.54
CA ARG A 376 2.90 16.94 -28.32
C ARG A 376 3.12 15.98 -29.50
N GLU A 377 3.37 16.47 -30.72
CA GLU A 377 3.69 15.60 -31.86
C GLU A 377 5.19 15.31 -32.00
N HIS A 378 6.08 16.21 -31.58
CA HIS A 378 7.53 15.93 -31.53
C HIS A 378 7.94 15.07 -30.33
N ALA A 379 7.18 15.11 -29.23
CA ALA A 379 7.31 14.11 -28.18
C ALA A 379 6.86 12.74 -28.71
N ARG A 380 5.63 12.61 -29.25
CA ARG A 380 5.13 11.29 -29.70
C ARG A 380 5.93 10.64 -30.84
N ASN A 381 6.46 11.41 -31.80
CA ASN A 381 7.22 10.83 -32.92
C ASN A 381 8.73 10.67 -32.66
N SER A 382 9.26 11.06 -31.49
CA SER A 382 10.65 10.72 -31.12
C SER A 382 10.76 9.37 -30.40
N TYR A 383 9.65 8.69 -30.14
CA TYR A 383 9.63 7.33 -29.58
C TYR A 383 9.49 6.24 -30.67
N GLU A 384 9.29 6.61 -31.93
CA GLU A 384 9.06 5.68 -33.04
C GLU A 384 9.71 6.15 -34.35
N THR A 385 11.05 6.30 -34.41
CA THR A 385 11.85 5.87 -35.59
C THR A 385 13.36 6.07 -35.41
N ARG A 386 14.10 4.97 -35.61
CA ARG A 386 15.51 4.87 -36.04
C ARG A 386 16.63 5.34 -35.08
N CYS A 387 17.00 4.44 -34.17
CA CYS A 387 18.39 3.99 -34.09
C CYS A 387 18.55 2.81 -35.06
N ARG A 388 19.08 3.06 -36.26
CA ARG A 388 19.76 2.03 -37.06
C ARG A 388 21.24 2.37 -37.06
N CYS A 389 21.96 1.77 -36.12
CA CYS A 389 23.36 1.41 -36.33
C CYS A 389 23.37 -0.12 -36.32
N GLU A 390 23.60 -0.69 -37.49
CA GLU A 390 23.79 -2.13 -37.72
C GLU A 390 25.16 -2.52 -37.14
N TYR A 391 25.20 -3.61 -36.36
CA TYR A 391 26.13 -4.77 -36.40
C TYR A 391 26.07 -5.57 -35.07
N PRO A 392 26.37 -6.88 -35.05
CA PRO A 392 25.37 -7.87 -34.64
C PRO A 392 25.79 -8.72 -33.44
N TYR A 393 24.96 -8.86 -32.41
CA TYR A 393 24.94 -10.06 -31.56
C TYR A 393 23.51 -10.37 -31.10
N LYS A 394 23.09 -11.61 -31.35
CA LYS A 394 21.72 -12.11 -31.17
C LYS A 394 21.43 -12.48 -29.71
N GLY A 395 20.29 -12.01 -29.23
CA GLY A 395 19.37 -12.79 -28.39
C GLY A 395 19.48 -12.59 -26.88
N ILE A 396 18.54 -11.84 -26.30
CA ILE A 396 17.80 -12.09 -25.04
C ILE A 396 16.72 -10.99 -24.94
N ARG A 397 15.47 -11.37 -24.61
CA ARG A 397 14.32 -10.45 -24.50
C ARG A 397 14.28 -9.82 -23.10
N PRO A 398 14.06 -8.51 -22.94
CA PRO A 398 13.72 -7.91 -21.65
C PRO A 398 12.19 -7.83 -21.50
N GLY A 399 11.67 -8.56 -20.50
CA GLY A 399 10.29 -8.45 -20.03
C GLY A 399 10.21 -7.63 -18.76
N PHE A 400 9.35 -6.61 -18.81
CA PHE A 400 8.60 -5.99 -17.71
C PHE A 400 9.34 -5.15 -16.66
N CYS A 401 9.24 -3.84 -16.87
CA CYS A 401 9.02 -2.86 -15.81
C CYS A 401 7.56 -2.37 -15.95
N LYS A 402 6.70 -2.69 -14.97
CA LYS A 402 5.45 -1.97 -14.67
C LYS A 402 5.15 -2.10 -13.20
#